data_AF-A0A939Z2K2-F1
#
_entry.id   AF-A0A939Z2K2-F1
#
_cell.length_a   1.000
_cell.length_b   1.000
_cell.length_c   1.000
_cell.angle_alpha   90.00
_cell.angle_beta   90.00
_cell.angle_gamma   90.00
#
_symmetry.space_group_name_H-M   'P 1'
#
loop_
_entity.id
_entity.type
_entity.pdbx_description
1 polymer ?
#
loop_
_entity_poly.entity_id
_entity_poly.type
_entity_poly.pdbx_seq_one_letter_code
_entity_poly.pdbx_strand_id
1 'polypeptide(L)'
;LTAAVSYVGYNATAAVPVLGQCAMHSDSPKKSLRGAALGGIILGTCTLMLFLSTSTDPVMSGASSFPMMDLCARVFPVLGKVYAVLLLLAIFMTQTTVFYGFTTKLGDRKYSKAIAWAVGLAGYVCSLYGYYNFVANIVPIVGYISLIFFILEIINLIRVKKS
;
A
#
# COMPACT_ATOMS: atom_id res chain seq x y z
N LEU A 1 1.81 4.00 19.89
CA LEU A 1 2.84 3.01 19.54
C LEU A 1 2.28 1.85 18.72
N THR A 2 1.23 1.17 19.19
CA THR A 2 0.55 0.05 18.49
C THR A 2 0.06 0.42 17.08
N ALA A 3 -0.60 1.57 16.91
CA ALA A 3 -1.06 2.03 15.60
C ALA A 3 0.09 2.28 14.59
N ALA A 4 1.22 2.82 15.06
CA ALA A 4 2.39 3.07 14.21
C ALA A 4 3.03 1.75 13.74
N VAL A 5 3.17 0.77 14.64
CA VAL A 5 3.70 -0.55 14.31
C VAL A 5 2.79 -1.29 13.33
N SER A 6 1.47 -1.26 13.56
CA SER A 6 0.48 -1.85 12.65
C SER A 6 0.47 -1.16 11.28
N TYR A 7 0.65 0.16 11.22
CA TYR A 7 0.70 0.92 9.97
C TYR A 7 1.97 0.63 9.17
N VAL A 8 3.14 0.55 9.83
CA VAL A 8 4.39 0.16 9.18
C VAL A 8 4.30 -1.27 8.66
N GLY A 9 3.75 -2.19 9.46
CA GLY A 9 3.51 -3.58 9.06
C GLY A 9 2.60 -3.68 7.83
N TYR A 10 1.47 -2.97 7.83
CA TYR A 10 0.56 -2.91 6.69
C TYR A 10 1.26 -2.45 5.40
N ASN A 11 2.00 -1.34 5.46
CA ASN A 11 2.70 -0.79 4.29
C ASN A 11 3.82 -1.73 3.81
N ALA A 12 4.55 -2.35 4.73
CA ALA A 12 5.60 -3.28 4.39
C ALA A 12 5.03 -4.53 3.70
N THR A 13 3.93 -5.10 4.21
CA THR A 13 3.25 -6.25 3.58
C THR A 13 2.69 -5.89 2.20
N ALA A 14 2.16 -4.69 2.02
CA ALA A 14 1.72 -4.20 0.72
C ALA A 14 2.89 -4.06 -0.29
N ALA A 15 4.09 -3.72 0.19
CA ALA A 15 5.29 -3.59 -0.63
C ALA A 15 5.90 -4.94 -1.05
N VAL A 16 5.80 -5.99 -0.22
CA VAL A 16 6.36 -7.34 -0.48
C VAL A 16 6.02 -7.90 -1.87
N PRO A 17 4.75 -7.96 -2.33
CA PRO A 17 4.43 -8.53 -3.64
C PRO A 17 5.03 -7.70 -4.78
N VAL A 18 5.07 -6.38 -4.66
CA VAL A 18 5.65 -5.49 -5.69
C VAL A 18 7.16 -5.68 -5.75
N LEU A 19 7.84 -5.59 -4.59
CA LEU A 19 9.28 -5.79 -4.50
C LEU A 19 9.70 -7.20 -4.92
N GLY A 20 8.89 -8.22 -4.59
CA GLY A 20 9.10 -9.59 -5.02
C GLY A 20 9.02 -9.74 -6.54
N GLN A 21 8.01 -9.15 -7.18
CA GLN A 21 7.88 -9.17 -8.64
C GLN A 21 9.01 -8.40 -9.32
N CYS A 22 9.38 -7.23 -8.79
CA CYS A 22 10.53 -6.46 -9.28
C CYS A 22 11.86 -7.22 -9.12
N ALA A 23 12.04 -7.95 -8.02
CA ALA A 23 13.23 -8.77 -7.80
C ALA A 23 13.31 -9.94 -8.79
N MET A 24 12.19 -10.63 -9.06
CA MET A 24 12.12 -11.75 -10.01
C MET A 24 12.39 -11.34 -11.46
N HIS A 25 12.04 -10.12 -11.85
CA HIS A 25 12.25 -9.59 -13.21
C HIS A 25 13.52 -8.74 -13.34
N SER A 26 14.37 -8.69 -12.31
CA SER A 26 15.60 -7.88 -12.34
C SER A 26 16.83 -8.69 -12.77
N ASP A 27 17.63 -8.13 -13.68
CA ASP A 27 18.88 -8.75 -14.16
C ASP A 27 19.95 -8.90 -13.06
N SER A 28 19.83 -8.14 -11.96
CA SER A 28 20.83 -8.16 -10.88
C SER A 28 20.22 -7.78 -9.52
N PRO A 29 20.50 -8.57 -8.46
CA PRO A 29 19.99 -8.30 -7.12
C PRO A 29 20.48 -6.95 -6.56
N LYS A 30 21.68 -6.50 -6.96
CA LYS A 30 22.23 -5.20 -6.54
C LYS A 30 21.46 -4.02 -7.14
N LYS A 31 20.96 -4.15 -8.38
CA LYS A 31 20.15 -3.12 -9.03
C LYS A 31 18.76 -3.04 -8.39
N SER A 32 18.14 -4.19 -8.11
CA SER A 32 16.85 -4.26 -7.40
C SER A 32 16.92 -3.61 -6.02
N LEU A 33 17.97 -3.90 -5.24
CA LEU A 33 18.17 -3.30 -3.92
C LEU A 33 18.33 -1.77 -3.98
N ARG A 34 19.09 -1.27 -4.97
CA ARG A 34 19.25 0.18 -5.18
C ARG A 34 17.94 0.86 -5.57
N GLY A 35 17.13 0.22 -6.42
CA GLY A 35 15.80 0.72 -6.78
C GLY A 35 14.87 0.80 -5.58
N ALA A 36 14.84 -0.24 -4.75
CA ALA A 36 14.07 -0.26 -3.51
C ALA A 36 14.54 0.83 -2.52
N ALA A 37 15.86 1.00 -2.36
CA ALA A 37 16.42 2.03 -1.49
C ALA A 37 16.08 3.45 -1.97
N LEU A 38 16.24 3.73 -3.27
CA LEU A 38 15.88 5.03 -3.85
C LEU A 38 14.39 5.32 -3.72
N GLY A 39 13.53 4.34 -4.00
CA GLY A 39 12.08 4.47 -3.83
C GLY A 39 11.70 4.76 -2.37
N GLY A 40 12.31 4.05 -1.43
CA GLY A 40 12.12 4.27 0.00
C GLY A 40 12.57 5.66 0.46
N ILE A 41 13.70 6.16 -0.03
CA ILE A 41 14.20 7.52 0.29
C ILE A 41 13.20 8.57 -0.21
N ILE A 42 12.77 8.49 -1.47
CA ILE A 42 11.84 9.45 -2.06
C ILE A 42 10.51 9.46 -1.28
N LEU A 43 9.93 8.28 -1.03
CA LEU A 43 8.68 8.15 -0.27
C LEU A 43 8.84 8.64 1.17
N GLY A 44 9.99 8.37 1.80
CA GLY A 44 10.32 8.85 3.13
C GLY A 44 10.41 10.38 3.18
N THR A 45 11.10 11.01 2.22
CA THR A 45 11.18 12.46 2.13
C THR A 45 9.79 13.09 1.93
N CYS A 46 8.96 12.53 1.05
CA CYS A 46 7.58 13.00 0.87
C CYS A 46 6.76 12.86 2.16
N THR A 47 6.90 11.75 2.88
CA THR A 47 6.20 11.52 4.16
C THR A 47 6.65 12.50 5.23
N LEU A 48 7.95 12.82 5.31
CA LEU A 48 8.48 13.83 6.22
C LEU A 48 7.94 15.23 5.91
N MET A 49 7.88 15.61 4.64
CA MET A 49 7.27 16.88 4.21
C MET A 49 5.79 16.95 4.62
N LEU A 50 5.04 15.86 4.43
CA LEU A 50 3.65 15.78 4.84
C LEU A 50 3.46 15.86 6.35
N PHE A 51 4.33 15.19 7.10
CA PHE A 51 4.33 15.24 8.56
C PHE A 51 4.56 16.66 9.06
N LEU A 52 5.59 17.34 8.56
CA LEU A 52 5.88 18.74 8.90
C LEU A 52 4.72 19.67 8.55
N SER A 53 4.14 19.51 7.35
CA SER A 53 2.99 20.30 6.91
C SER A 53 1.77 20.09 7.81
N THR A 54 1.50 18.85 8.22
CA THR A 54 0.35 18.52 9.09
C THR A 54 0.59 18.96 10.54
N SER A 55 1.84 18.92 11.01
CA SER A 55 2.20 19.44 12.35
C SER A 55 2.11 20.96 12.44
N THR A 56 2.26 21.68 11.33
CA THR A 56 2.19 23.15 11.31
C THR A 56 0.73 23.65 11.31
N ASP A 57 -0.22 22.86 10.79
CA ASP A 57 -1.66 23.18 10.77
C ASP A 57 -2.50 22.12 11.50
N PRO A 58 -2.82 22.32 12.81
CA PRO A 58 -3.57 21.34 13.61
C PRO A 58 -4.99 21.05 13.12
N VAL A 59 -5.58 21.92 12.28
CA VAL A 59 -6.92 21.74 11.71
C VAL A 59 -6.96 20.60 10.66
N MET A 60 -5.83 20.29 10.01
CA MET A 60 -5.73 19.17 9.06
C MET A 60 -5.53 17.81 9.72
N SER A 61 -5.01 17.79 10.95
CA SER A 61 -4.58 16.58 11.67
C SER A 61 -5.72 15.65 12.10
N GLY A 62 -6.93 16.20 12.34
CA GLY A 62 -8.04 15.45 12.96
C GLY A 62 -9.25 15.15 12.08
N ALA A 63 -9.49 15.91 11.00
CA ALA A 63 -10.80 15.93 10.34
C ALA A 63 -10.82 15.39 8.91
N SER A 64 -9.66 15.28 8.25
CA SER A 64 -9.64 14.99 6.81
C SER A 64 -9.06 13.61 6.51
N SER A 65 -9.88 12.78 5.87
CA SER A 65 -9.52 11.45 5.37
C SER A 65 -8.39 11.47 4.33
N PHE A 66 -8.15 12.64 3.72
CA PHE A 66 -7.14 12.89 2.69
C PHE A 66 -6.42 14.23 2.96
N PRO A 67 -5.55 14.30 3.98
CA PRO A 67 -4.95 15.55 4.43
C PRO A 67 -4.19 16.28 3.30
N MET A 68 -3.56 15.54 2.39
CA MET A 68 -2.86 16.14 1.26
C MET A 68 -3.79 16.73 0.19
N MET A 69 -4.99 16.16 0.01
CA MET A 69 -6.00 16.73 -0.88
C MET A 69 -6.50 18.07 -0.33
N ASP A 70 -6.76 18.14 0.98
CA ASP A 70 -7.17 19.37 1.65
C ASP A 70 -6.08 20.45 1.62
N LEU A 71 -4.81 20.05 1.78
CA LEU A 71 -3.68 20.96 1.64
C LEU A 71 -3.62 21.55 0.23
N CYS A 72 -3.71 20.70 -0.81
CA CYS A 72 -3.68 21.18 -2.19
C CYS A 72 -4.89 22.07 -2.54
N ALA A 73 -6.08 21.74 -2.02
CA ALA A 73 -7.28 22.54 -2.23
C ALA A 73 -7.18 23.95 -1.61
N ARG A 74 -6.49 24.08 -0.46
CA ARG A 74 -6.25 25.36 0.22
C ARG A 74 -5.22 26.23 -0.50
N VAL A 75 -4.15 25.63 -1.03
CA VAL A 75 -3.07 26.39 -1.68
C VAL A 75 -3.46 26.81 -3.11
N PHE A 76 -4.13 25.96 -3.88
CA PHE A 76 -4.63 26.30 -5.22
C PHE A 76 -5.94 25.56 -5.56
N PRO A 77 -7.11 26.24 -5.62
CA PRO A 77 -8.41 25.59 -5.81
C PRO A 77 -8.57 24.84 -7.16
N VAL A 78 -7.80 25.21 -8.19
CA VAL A 78 -7.78 24.50 -9.49
C VAL A 78 -7.01 23.17 -9.40
N LEU A 79 -6.00 23.08 -8.53
CA LEU A 79 -5.20 21.86 -8.36
C LEU A 79 -5.93 20.77 -7.59
N GLY A 80 -6.95 21.09 -6.79
CA GLY A 80 -7.73 20.09 -6.05
C GLY A 80 -8.38 19.03 -6.96
N LYS A 81 -8.91 19.44 -8.13
CA LYS A 81 -9.48 18.52 -9.13
C LYS A 81 -8.42 17.64 -9.78
N VAL A 82 -7.27 18.22 -10.12
CA VAL A 82 -6.14 17.48 -10.69
C VAL A 82 -5.62 16.46 -9.69
N TYR A 83 -5.50 16.83 -8.42
CA TYR A 83 -5.08 15.94 -7.35
C TYR A 83 -6.05 14.77 -7.15
N ALA A 84 -7.36 15.01 -7.19
CA ALA A 84 -8.37 13.94 -7.12
C ALA A 84 -8.23 12.94 -8.29
N VAL A 85 -7.98 13.41 -9.51
CA VAL A 85 -7.71 12.55 -10.67
C VAL A 85 -6.42 11.75 -10.50
N LEU A 86 -5.33 12.41 -10.06
CA LEU A 86 -4.06 11.73 -9.80
C LEU A 86 -4.18 10.67 -8.70
N LEU A 87 -4.93 10.96 -7.64
CA LEU A 87 -5.19 10.04 -6.54
C LEU A 87 -6.02 8.84 -7.02
N LEU A 88 -7.02 9.06 -7.87
CA LEU A 88 -7.78 7.98 -8.50
C LEU A 88 -6.87 7.08 -9.37
N LEU A 89 -6.01 7.69 -10.20
CA LEU A 89 -5.05 6.96 -11.02
C LEU A 89 -4.05 6.16 -10.15
N ALA A 90 -3.56 6.74 -9.06
CA ALA A 90 -2.65 6.08 -8.14
C ALA A 90 -3.29 4.85 -7.46
N ILE A 91 -4.55 4.97 -7.01
CA ILE A 91 -5.30 3.85 -6.44
C ILE A 91 -5.52 2.76 -7.50
N PHE A 92 -5.90 3.15 -8.72
CA PHE A 92 -6.12 2.21 -9.82
C PHE A 92 -4.85 1.45 -10.20
N MET A 93 -3.71 2.14 -10.32
CA MET A 93 -2.41 1.51 -10.58
C MET A 93 -2.01 0.54 -9.46
N THR A 94 -2.23 0.93 -8.21
CA THR A 94 -1.92 0.09 -7.04
C THR A 94 -2.75 -1.19 -7.06
N GLN A 95 -4.06 -1.08 -7.29
CA GLN A 95 -4.94 -2.24 -7.39
C GLN A 95 -4.58 -3.14 -8.57
N THR A 96 -4.29 -2.56 -9.73
CA THR A 96 -3.88 -3.32 -10.92
C THR A 96 -2.60 -4.11 -10.63
N THR A 97 -1.63 -3.51 -9.93
CA THR A 97 -0.37 -4.18 -9.56
C THR A 97 -0.61 -5.36 -8.60
N VAL A 98 -1.46 -5.18 -7.58
CA VAL A 98 -1.79 -6.24 -6.62
C VAL A 98 -2.57 -7.37 -7.32
N PHE A 99 -3.52 -7.03 -8.18
CA PHE A 99 -4.30 -8.00 -8.93
C PHE A 99 -3.45 -8.76 -9.96
N TYR A 100 -2.50 -8.08 -10.60
CA TYR A 100 -1.50 -8.72 -11.46
C TYR A 100 -0.59 -9.66 -10.66
N GLY A 101 -0.13 -9.24 -9.47
CA GLY A 101 0.62 -10.09 -8.55
C GLY A 101 -0.17 -11.32 -8.07
N PHE A 102 -1.48 -11.17 -7.87
CA PHE A 102 -2.37 -12.27 -7.51
C PHE A 102 -2.58 -13.25 -8.66
N THR A 103 -2.93 -12.75 -9.85
CA THR A 103 -3.20 -13.56 -11.04
C THR A 103 -1.94 -14.32 -11.52
N THR A 104 -0.76 -13.71 -11.46
CA THR A 104 0.51 -14.38 -11.79
C THR A 104 0.84 -15.54 -10.83
N LYS A 105 0.48 -15.44 -9.55
CA LYS A 105 0.64 -16.54 -8.58
C LYS A 105 -0.41 -17.65 -8.71
N LEU A 106 -1.57 -17.35 -9.30
CA LEU A 106 -2.67 -18.31 -9.43
C LEU A 106 -2.41 -19.38 -10.52
N GLY A 107 -1.48 -19.10 -11.45
CA GLY A 107 -1.12 -19.98 -12.56
C GLY A 107 -2.25 -20.18 -13.57
N ASP A 108 -1.98 -20.91 -14.66
CA ASP A 108 -2.94 -21.18 -15.73
C ASP A 108 -3.90 -22.32 -15.33
N ARG A 109 -4.62 -22.14 -14.21
CA ARG A 109 -5.66 -23.07 -13.75
C ARG A 109 -7.00 -22.71 -14.38
N LYS A 110 -7.79 -23.73 -14.74
CA LYS A 110 -9.13 -23.65 -15.35
C LYS A 110 -10.10 -22.64 -14.67
N TYR A 111 -9.88 -22.33 -13.39
CA TYR A 111 -10.72 -21.43 -12.58
C TYR A 111 -10.09 -20.04 -12.30
N SER A 112 -8.91 -19.73 -12.84
CA SER A 112 -8.19 -18.48 -12.51
C SER A 112 -9.00 -17.22 -12.85
N LYS A 113 -9.67 -17.22 -14.01
CA LYS A 113 -10.54 -16.12 -14.46
C LYS A 113 -11.78 -15.96 -13.59
N ALA A 114 -12.38 -17.07 -13.14
CA ALA A 114 -13.56 -17.04 -12.27
C ALA A 114 -13.21 -16.51 -10.87
N ILE A 115 -12.06 -16.90 -10.32
CA ILE A 115 -11.56 -16.39 -9.03
C ILE A 115 -11.23 -14.90 -9.14
N ALA A 116 -10.59 -14.46 -10.23
CA ALA A 116 -10.31 -13.06 -10.49
C ALA A 116 -11.59 -12.20 -10.50
N TRP A 117 -12.63 -12.65 -11.21
CA TRP A 117 -13.94 -11.99 -11.21
C TRP A 117 -14.62 -11.99 -9.83
N ALA A 118 -14.56 -13.11 -9.10
CA ALA A 118 -15.12 -13.21 -7.76
C ALA A 118 -14.44 -12.24 -6.78
N VAL A 119 -13.11 -12.12 -6.84
CA VAL A 119 -12.34 -11.17 -6.02
C VAL A 119 -12.66 -9.73 -6.39
N GLY A 120 -12.79 -9.40 -7.68
CA GLY A 120 -13.19 -8.07 -8.13
C GLY A 120 -14.59 -7.69 -7.64
N LEU A 121 -15.55 -8.61 -7.74
CA LEU A 121 -16.93 -8.40 -7.28
C LEU A 121 -16.99 -8.27 -5.76
N ALA A 122 -16.27 -9.11 -5.01
CA ALA A 122 -16.15 -8.98 -3.57
C ALA A 122 -15.52 -7.64 -3.16
N GLY A 123 -14.49 -7.19 -3.87
CA GLY A 123 -13.86 -5.88 -3.66
C GLY A 123 -14.83 -4.72 -3.88
N TYR A 124 -15.70 -4.80 -4.90
CA TYR A 124 -16.74 -3.81 -5.14
C TYR A 124 -17.77 -3.76 -4.00
N VAL A 125 -18.24 -4.92 -3.53
CA VAL A 125 -19.16 -5.01 -2.39
C VAL A 125 -18.54 -4.46 -1.12
N CYS A 126 -17.26 -4.76 -0.86
CA CYS A 126 -16.52 -4.20 0.27
C CYS A 126 -16.32 -2.68 0.15
N SER A 127 -16.18 -2.14 -1.06
CA SER A 127 -16.04 -0.68 -1.28
C SER A 127 -17.29 0.11 -0.90
N LEU A 128 -18.48 -0.51 -0.91
CA LEU A 128 -19.74 0.12 -0.49
C LEU A 128 -19.82 0.35 1.03
N TYR A 129 -18.95 -0.28 1.81
CA TYR A 129 -18.92 -0.19 3.28
C TYR A 129 -18.43 1.17 3.83
N GLY A 130 -17.93 2.05 2.93
CA GLY A 130 -17.49 3.41 3.24
C GLY A 130 -16.03 3.49 3.71
N TYR A 131 -15.28 4.43 3.16
CA TYR A 131 -13.84 4.61 3.41
C TYR A 131 -13.50 4.84 4.89
N TYR A 132 -14.30 5.63 5.60
CA TYR A 132 -14.07 5.92 7.02
C TYR A 132 -14.08 4.65 7.89
N ASN A 133 -15.11 3.82 7.74
CA ASN A 133 -15.23 2.56 8.47
C ASN A 133 -14.13 1.56 8.08
N PHE A 134 -13.71 1.59 6.81
CA PHE A 134 -12.59 0.78 6.33
C PHE A 134 -11.28 1.17 7.01
N VAL A 135 -10.92 2.45 7.04
CA VAL A 135 -9.69 2.92 7.69
C VAL A 135 -9.73 2.67 9.19
N ALA A 136 -10.86 2.92 9.84
CA ALA A 136 -10.99 2.76 11.29
C ALA A 136 -10.91 1.30 11.74
N ASN A 137 -11.49 0.36 11.00
CA ASN A 137 -11.60 -1.05 11.44
C ASN A 137 -10.64 -2.00 10.70
N ILE A 138 -10.50 -1.87 9.38
CA ILE A 138 -9.74 -2.83 8.57
C ILE A 138 -8.24 -2.59 8.70
N VAL A 139 -7.78 -1.33 8.70
CA VAL A 139 -6.34 -1.02 8.78
C VAL A 139 -5.68 -1.57 10.06
N PRO A 140 -6.28 -1.44 11.26
CA PRO A 140 -5.73 -2.09 12.46
C PRO A 140 -5.70 -3.61 12.36
N ILE A 141 -6.80 -4.24 11.92
CA ILE A 141 -6.90 -5.70 11.81
C ILE A 141 -5.84 -6.26 10.86
N VAL A 142 -5.72 -5.66 9.67
CA VAL A 142 -4.72 -6.09 8.68
C VAL A 142 -3.31 -5.82 9.19
N GLY A 143 -3.08 -4.73 9.92
CA GLY A 143 -1.78 -4.47 10.55
C GLY A 143 -1.37 -5.55 11.55
N TYR A 144 -2.29 -6.06 12.37
CA TYR A 144 -2.02 -7.18 13.27
C TYR A 144 -1.71 -8.48 12.51
N ILE A 145 -2.48 -8.80 11.47
CA ILE A 145 -2.22 -9.97 10.61
C ILE A 145 -0.84 -9.86 9.95
N SER A 146 -0.48 -8.65 9.50
CA SER A 146 0.81 -8.36 8.87
C SER A 146 1.98 -8.64 9.81
N LEU A 147 1.85 -8.33 11.10
CA LEU A 147 2.88 -8.64 12.10
C LEU A 147 3.11 -10.15 12.25
N ILE A 148 2.03 -10.94 12.28
CA ILE A 148 2.13 -12.41 12.33
C ILE A 148 2.80 -12.92 11.06
N PHE A 149 2.44 -12.37 9.90
CA PHE A 149 3.04 -12.73 8.61
C PHE A 149 4.55 -12.44 8.58
N PHE A 150 4.99 -11.27 9.07
CA PHE A 150 6.43 -10.94 9.14
C PHE A 150 7.20 -11.85 10.08
N ILE A 151 6.64 -12.20 11.24
CA ILE A 151 7.27 -13.17 12.15
C ILE A 151 7.45 -14.51 11.44
N LEU A 152 6.43 -14.97 10.72
CA LEU A 152 6.48 -16.22 9.96
C LEU A 152 7.51 -16.18 8.82
N GLU A 153 7.60 -15.05 8.12
CA GLU A 153 8.56 -14.83 7.04
C GLU A 153 10.01 -14.83 7.56
N ILE A 154 10.27 -14.20 8.70
CA ILE A 154 11.57 -14.22 9.38
C ILE A 154 11.93 -15.67 9.77
N ILE A 155 11.00 -16.43 10.34
CA ILE A 155 11.22 -17.84 10.68
C ILE A 155 11.53 -18.66 9.42
N ASN A 156 10.81 -18.42 8.33
CA ASN A 156 11.04 -19.10 7.05
C ASN A 156 12.43 -18.77 6.48
N LEU A 157 12.84 -17.51 6.49
CA LEU A 157 14.18 -17.09 6.04
C LEU A 157 15.29 -17.75 6.86
N ILE A 158 15.12 -17.84 8.20
CA ILE A 158 16.08 -18.53 9.07
C ILE A 158 16.13 -20.02 8.74
N ARG A 159 14.98 -20.64 8.45
CA ARG A 159 14.89 -22.06 8.09
C ARG A 159 15.52 -22.37 6.72
N VAL A 160 15.30 -21.50 5.74
CA VAL A 160 15.89 -21.62 4.39
C VAL A 160 17.40 -21.39 4.41
N LYS A 161 17.89 -20.43 5.21
CA LYS A 161 19.34 -20.18 5.35
C LYS A 161 20.09 -21.29 6.11
N LYS A 162 19.36 -22.17 6.80
CA LYS A 162 19.90 -23.30 7.56
C LYS A 162 19.90 -24.62 6.78
N SER A 163 19.27 -24.66 5.60
CA SER A 163 19.29 -25.81 4.67
C SER A 163 20.25 -25.55 3.52
#